data_AF-A0A0M3IWZ2-F1
#
_entry.id   AF-A0A0M3IWZ2-F1
#
_cell.length_a   1.000
_cell.length_b   1.000
_cell.length_c   1.000
_cell.angle_alpha   90.00
_cell.angle_beta   90.00
_cell.angle_gamma   90.00
#
_symmetry.space_group_name_H-M   'P 1'
#
loop_
_entity.id
_entity.type
_entity.pdbx_description
1 polymer ?
#
loop_
_entity_poly.entity_id
_entity_poly.type
_entity_poly.pdbx_seq_one_letter_code
_entity_poly.pdbx_strand_id
1 'polypeptide(L)'
;MQGTVKQILSFPEMEGDPLLMDLRSSWLCIATSNGFLRIYDLSRREAKQQYQSKYVVESIDNFNRFVMVKMNKDGNRVSFTCTTDDSKEVSSYLTVWDAESDTIAYFDFTTGMTDQQQYEAETDAALAAGQRPTTAAVRKIEREQIRYRMLEHSPGVHCWDSEDSRFLICEANHRNP
;
A
#
# COMPACT_ATOMS: atom_id res chain seq x y z
N MET A 1 -15.50 -19.92 -28.14
CA MET A 1 -15.07 -18.51 -27.99
C MET A 1 -13.63 -18.44 -28.47
N GLN A 2 -13.34 -17.71 -29.55
CA GLN A 2 -11.97 -17.48 -30.01
C GLN A 2 -11.54 -16.11 -29.46
N GLY A 3 -10.50 -16.09 -28.62
CA GLY A 3 -9.91 -14.83 -28.15
C GLY A 3 -8.98 -14.25 -29.22
N THR A 4 -8.95 -12.92 -29.32
CA THR A 4 -7.97 -12.19 -30.14
C THR A 4 -7.08 -11.38 -29.21
N VAL A 5 -5.76 -11.48 -29.39
CA VAL A 5 -4.80 -10.62 -28.69
C VAL A 5 -4.99 -9.20 -29.20
N LYS A 6 -5.41 -8.29 -28.31
CA LYS A 6 -5.56 -6.86 -28.64
C LYS A 6 -4.23 -6.11 -28.55
N GLN A 7 -3.41 -6.44 -27.57
CA GLN A 7 -2.14 -5.77 -27.31
C GLN A 7 -1.24 -6.65 -26.43
N ILE A 8 0.08 -6.48 -26.58
CA ILE A 8 1.10 -7.05 -25.71
C ILE A 8 1.75 -5.90 -24.94
N LEU A 9 1.80 -6.01 -23.61
CA LEU A 9 2.51 -5.06 -22.75
C LEU A 9 3.93 -5.59 -22.52
N SER A 10 4.93 -4.80 -22.90
CA SER A 10 6.35 -5.15 -22.70
C SER A 10 6.90 -4.52 -21.42
N PHE A 11 7.70 -5.29 -20.69
CA PHE A 11 8.35 -4.87 -19.44
C PHE A 11 9.87 -4.86 -19.62
N PRO A 12 10.58 -3.85 -19.07
CA PRO A 12 12.02 -3.88 -18.96
C PRO A 12 12.48 -5.08 -18.13
N GLU A 13 13.57 -5.71 -18.53
CA GLU A 13 14.16 -6.85 -17.80
C GLU A 13 14.45 -6.52 -16.33
N MET A 14 14.87 -5.28 -16.04
CA MET A 14 15.12 -4.81 -14.67
C MET A 14 13.89 -4.86 -13.77
N GLU A 15 12.68 -4.77 -14.34
CA GLU A 15 11.44 -4.85 -13.57
C GLU A 15 11.03 -6.31 -13.28
N GLY A 16 11.63 -7.28 -13.95
CA GLY A 16 11.29 -8.69 -13.84
C GLY A 16 9.94 -9.04 -14.47
N ASP A 17 9.35 -10.14 -14.04
CA ASP A 17 8.12 -10.69 -14.62
C ASP A 17 6.86 -10.09 -13.97
N PRO A 18 5.76 -9.89 -14.71
CA PRO A 18 4.48 -9.53 -14.11
C PRO A 18 3.98 -10.66 -13.20
N LEU A 19 3.64 -10.34 -11.95
CA LEU A 19 3.19 -11.30 -10.94
C LEU A 19 1.71 -11.12 -10.57
N LEU A 20 1.30 -9.89 -10.28
CA LEU A 20 -0.06 -9.58 -9.85
C LEU A 20 -0.63 -8.50 -10.76
N MET A 21 -1.95 -8.52 -10.95
CA MET A 21 -2.66 -7.50 -11.70
C MET A 21 -4.01 -7.20 -11.06
N ASP A 22 -4.45 -5.96 -11.19
CA ASP A 22 -5.79 -5.54 -10.80
C ASP A 22 -6.39 -4.65 -11.88
N LEU A 23 -7.62 -4.96 -12.29
CA LEU A 23 -8.34 -4.25 -13.34
C LEU A 23 -9.56 -3.58 -12.72
N ARG A 24 -9.62 -2.24 -12.80
CA ARG A 24 -10.71 -1.43 -12.26
C ARG A 24 -11.19 -0.45 -13.32
N SER A 25 -12.41 -0.63 -13.82
CA SER A 25 -12.96 0.18 -14.92
C SER A 25 -12.05 0.14 -16.16
N SER A 26 -11.41 1.25 -16.51
CA SER A 26 -10.44 1.36 -17.60
C SER A 26 -8.99 1.41 -17.10
N TRP A 27 -8.72 1.11 -15.83
CA TRP A 27 -7.39 1.17 -15.24
C TRP A 27 -6.85 -0.21 -14.95
N LEU A 28 -5.61 -0.45 -15.32
CA LEU A 28 -4.90 -1.69 -15.05
C LEU A 28 -3.66 -1.40 -14.22
N CYS A 29 -3.61 -2.00 -13.03
CA CYS A 29 -2.40 -2.10 -12.23
C CYS A 29 -1.67 -3.40 -12.54
N ILE A 30 -0.34 -3.35 -12.62
CA ILE A 30 0.52 -4.53 -12.70
C ILE A 30 1.64 -4.39 -11.68
N ALA A 31 1.85 -5.45 -10.91
CA ALA A 31 2.95 -5.59 -9.97
C ALA A 31 3.92 -6.66 -10.48
N THR A 32 5.23 -6.38 -10.40
CA THR A 32 6.26 -7.24 -10.97
C THR A 32 7.10 -7.95 -9.90
N SER A 33 7.88 -8.95 -10.31
CA SER A 33 8.72 -9.76 -9.42
C SER A 33 9.82 -8.98 -8.74
N ASN A 34 10.31 -7.91 -9.36
CA ASN A 34 11.36 -7.08 -8.78
C ASN A 34 10.78 -5.86 -8.03
N GLY A 35 9.51 -5.87 -7.63
CA GLY A 35 8.95 -4.81 -6.79
C GLY A 35 8.56 -3.54 -7.56
N PHE A 36 8.20 -3.64 -8.85
CA PHE A 36 7.66 -2.49 -9.59
C PHE A 36 6.13 -2.51 -9.62
N LEU A 37 5.53 -1.33 -9.52
CA LEU A 37 4.11 -1.08 -9.79
C LEU A 37 3.97 -0.22 -11.04
N ARG A 38 3.06 -0.60 -11.92
CA ARG A 38 2.68 0.15 -13.13
C ARG A 38 1.19 0.36 -13.21
N ILE A 39 0.80 1.47 -13.82
CA ILE A 39 -0.59 1.84 -14.07
C ILE A 39 -0.79 2.13 -15.55
N TYR A 40 -1.77 1.48 -16.15
CA TYR A 40 -2.16 1.66 -17.55
C TYR A 40 -3.60 2.16 -17.68
N ASP A 41 -3.80 3.14 -18.55
CA ASP A 41 -5.11 3.56 -19.06
C ASP A 41 -5.49 2.68 -20.26
N LEU A 42 -6.61 1.97 -20.14
CA LEU A 42 -7.22 1.09 -21.14
C LEU A 42 -8.45 1.70 -21.80
N SER A 43 -8.79 2.96 -21.51
CA SER A 43 -9.96 3.64 -22.10
C SER A 43 -9.81 3.87 -23.61
N ARG A 44 -8.57 3.79 -24.11
CA ARG A 44 -8.19 4.02 -25.50
C ARG A 44 -7.98 2.70 -26.23
N ARG A 45 -7.76 2.79 -27.54
CA ARG A 45 -7.46 1.62 -28.39
C ARG A 45 -6.21 0.87 -27.94
N GLU A 46 -5.21 1.62 -27.47
CA GLU A 46 -3.94 1.11 -26.98
C GLU A 46 -3.78 1.50 -25.52
N ALA A 47 -3.46 0.51 -24.69
CA ALA A 47 -3.07 0.67 -23.31
C ALA A 47 -1.84 1.57 -23.23
N LYS A 48 -1.96 2.66 -22.48
CA LYS A 48 -0.88 3.63 -22.26
C LYS A 48 -0.51 3.65 -20.78
N GLN A 49 0.76 3.54 -20.47
CA GLN A 49 1.24 3.75 -19.10
C GLN A 49 0.97 5.21 -18.70
N GLN A 50 0.26 5.41 -17.60
CA GLN A 50 -0.23 6.72 -17.18
C GLN A 50 0.78 7.44 -16.27
N TYR A 51 1.43 6.71 -15.37
CA TYR A 51 2.41 7.23 -14.41
C TYR A 51 3.74 6.50 -14.55
N GLN A 52 4.83 7.11 -14.06
CA GLN A 52 6.13 6.44 -13.98
C GLN A 52 6.01 5.18 -13.12
N SER A 53 6.75 4.12 -13.47
CA SER A 53 6.77 2.90 -12.66
C SER A 53 7.28 3.23 -11.25
N LYS A 54 6.61 2.73 -10.21
CA LYS A 54 7.10 2.84 -8.83
C LYS A 54 7.95 1.64 -8.48
N TYR A 55 9.21 1.88 -8.10
CA TYR A 55 10.06 0.86 -7.48
C TYR A 55 9.86 0.91 -5.96
N VAL A 56 9.08 -0.03 -5.41
CA VAL A 56 8.66 0.05 -3.99
C VAL A 56 9.77 -0.34 -3.01
N VAL A 57 10.81 -1.04 -3.50
CA VAL A 57 11.92 -1.53 -2.67
C VAL A 57 12.74 -0.39 -2.06
N GLU A 58 12.74 0.80 -2.68
CA GLU A 58 13.36 2.00 -2.10
C GLU A 58 12.57 2.60 -0.92
N SER A 59 11.28 2.25 -0.80
CA SER A 59 10.37 2.81 0.21
C SER A 59 9.98 1.79 1.29
N ILE A 60 10.30 0.51 1.10
CA ILE A 60 9.91 -0.58 2.00
C ILE A 60 11.14 -1.37 2.38
N ASP A 61 11.52 -1.24 3.65
CA ASP A 61 12.63 -1.98 4.22
C ASP A 61 12.42 -3.49 4.06
N ASN A 62 13.46 -4.15 3.55
CA ASN A 62 13.51 -5.60 3.33
C ASN A 62 12.31 -6.14 2.55
N PHE A 63 11.77 -5.39 1.59
CA PHE A 63 10.74 -5.91 0.69
C PHE A 63 11.15 -7.25 0.06
N ASN A 64 10.26 -8.24 0.14
CA ASN A 64 10.46 -9.54 -0.52
C ASN A 64 9.55 -9.68 -1.74
N ARG A 65 8.24 -9.69 -1.53
CA ARG A 65 7.27 -9.81 -2.63
C ARG A 65 5.92 -9.20 -2.29
N PHE A 66 5.19 -8.83 -3.33
CA PHE A 66 3.78 -8.47 -3.21
C PHE A 66 2.94 -9.69 -2.83
N VAL A 67 1.95 -9.46 -1.97
CA VAL A 67 0.93 -10.44 -1.58
C VAL A 67 -0.41 -10.10 -2.25
N MET A 68 -0.78 -8.82 -2.24
CA MET A 68 -2.01 -8.34 -2.85
C MET A 68 -1.81 -6.92 -3.35
N VAL A 69 -2.45 -6.57 -4.48
CA VAL A 69 -2.41 -5.24 -5.08
C VAL A 69 -3.81 -4.87 -5.56
N LYS A 70 -4.26 -3.64 -5.28
CA LYS A 70 -5.58 -3.13 -5.66
C LYS A 70 -5.54 -1.68 -6.10
N MET A 71 -6.22 -1.40 -7.20
CA MET A 71 -6.33 -0.07 -7.81
C MET A 71 -7.63 0.61 -7.38
N ASN A 72 -7.56 1.91 -7.09
CA ASN A 72 -8.77 2.70 -6.85
C ASN A 72 -9.52 3.01 -8.16
N LYS A 73 -10.77 3.51 -8.08
CA LYS A 73 -11.60 3.76 -9.28
C LYS A 73 -11.04 4.84 -10.22
N ASP A 74 -10.26 5.77 -9.69
CA ASP A 74 -9.71 6.91 -10.45
C ASP A 74 -8.38 6.55 -11.12
N GLY A 75 -7.79 5.41 -10.80
CA GLY A 75 -6.56 4.93 -11.42
C GLY A 75 -5.31 5.66 -10.95
N ASN A 76 -5.35 6.36 -9.82
CA ASN A 76 -4.23 7.17 -9.31
C ASN A 76 -3.66 6.66 -7.98
N ARG A 77 -4.30 5.67 -7.35
CA ARG A 77 -3.81 5.07 -6.10
C ARG A 77 -3.84 3.56 -6.15
N VAL A 78 -2.76 2.97 -5.67
CA VAL A 78 -2.57 1.53 -5.58
C VAL A 78 -2.33 1.15 -4.13
N SER A 79 -3.24 0.39 -3.54
CA SER A 79 -2.99 -0.25 -2.25
C SER A 79 -2.32 -1.60 -2.46
N PHE A 80 -1.48 -2.00 -1.52
CA PHE A 80 -0.86 -3.30 -1.54
C PHE A 80 -0.44 -3.78 -0.16
N THR A 81 -0.29 -5.10 -0.05
CA THR A 81 0.38 -5.78 1.05
C THR A 81 1.56 -6.56 0.51
N CYS A 82 2.58 -6.78 1.33
CA CYS A 82 3.78 -7.50 0.96
C CYS A 82 4.29 -8.36 2.12
N THR A 83 5.16 -9.32 1.81
CA THR A 83 6.02 -9.92 2.81
C THR A 83 7.33 -9.15 2.84
N THR A 84 7.92 -9.03 4.03
CA THR A 84 9.25 -8.48 4.25
C THR A 84 10.17 -9.57 4.78
N ASP A 85 11.47 -9.43 4.54
CA ASP A 85 12.49 -10.43 4.84
C ASP A 85 12.15 -11.79 4.20
N ASP A 86 12.78 -12.87 4.63
CA ASP A 86 12.41 -14.24 4.23
C ASP A 86 11.16 -14.76 4.97
N SER A 87 10.36 -13.86 5.55
CA SER A 87 9.13 -14.20 6.26
C SER A 87 8.07 -14.73 5.29
N LYS A 88 7.37 -15.79 5.71
CA LYS A 88 6.17 -16.26 5.02
C LYS A 88 4.93 -15.43 5.38
N GLU A 89 5.02 -14.65 6.46
CA GLU A 89 3.92 -13.84 6.98
C GLU A 89 3.82 -12.50 6.25
N VAL A 90 2.58 -12.03 6.09
CA VAL A 90 2.30 -10.68 5.58
C VAL A 90 2.78 -9.65 6.59
N SER A 91 3.44 -8.59 6.10
CA SER A 91 3.81 -7.43 6.91
C SER A 91 2.58 -6.82 7.59
N SER A 92 2.76 -6.15 8.74
CA SER A 92 1.67 -5.45 9.43
C SER A 92 1.19 -4.19 8.69
N TYR A 93 1.85 -3.81 7.60
CA TYR A 93 1.53 -2.61 6.83
C TYR A 93 0.49 -2.86 5.74
N LEU A 94 -0.58 -2.05 5.76
CA LEU A 94 -1.40 -1.78 4.59
C LEU A 94 -0.84 -0.53 3.90
N THR A 95 -0.23 -0.71 2.74
CA THR A 95 0.51 0.34 2.05
C THR A 95 -0.30 0.90 0.89
N VAL A 96 -0.17 2.20 0.63
CA VAL A 96 -0.77 2.89 -0.51
C VAL A 96 0.30 3.70 -1.23
N TRP A 97 0.44 3.45 -2.53
CA TRP A 97 1.14 4.33 -3.45
C TRP A 97 0.15 5.33 -4.05
N ASP A 98 0.43 6.62 -3.87
CA ASP A 98 -0.20 7.69 -4.63
C ASP A 98 0.67 8.01 -5.85
N ALA A 99 0.16 7.70 -7.04
CA ALA A 99 0.91 7.83 -8.29
C ALA A 99 0.99 9.28 -8.79
N GLU A 100 0.10 10.16 -8.32
CA GLU A 100 0.14 11.59 -8.67
C GLU A 100 1.27 12.31 -7.94
N SER A 101 1.42 12.04 -6.63
CA SER A 101 2.50 12.62 -5.82
C SER A 101 3.77 11.77 -5.79
N ASP A 102 3.73 10.55 -6.32
CA ASP A 102 4.77 9.53 -6.23
C ASP A 102 5.22 9.21 -4.78
N THR A 103 4.26 9.22 -3.86
CA THR A 103 4.50 8.97 -2.44
C THR A 103 3.93 7.63 -1.99
N ILE A 104 4.62 6.99 -1.05
CA ILE A 104 4.14 5.80 -0.34
C ILE A 104 3.70 6.26 1.04
N ALA A 105 2.49 5.87 1.43
CA ALA A 105 1.98 5.99 2.79
C ALA A 105 1.55 4.61 3.28
N TYR A 106 1.48 4.41 4.59
CA TYR A 106 1.03 3.14 5.15
C TYR A 106 0.22 3.33 6.42
N PHE A 107 -0.58 2.32 6.74
CA PHE A 107 -1.15 2.10 8.07
C PHE A 107 -0.57 0.82 8.66
N ASP A 108 -0.06 0.90 9.88
CA ASP A 108 0.52 -0.23 10.59
C ASP A 108 -0.45 -0.82 11.61
N PHE A 109 -0.79 -2.10 11.42
CA PHE A 109 -1.63 -2.86 12.34
C PHE A 109 -0.97 -3.01 13.73
N THR A 110 0.36 -3.04 13.80
CA THR A 110 1.09 -3.25 15.06
C THR A 110 1.06 -2.03 15.96
N THR A 111 1.23 -0.84 15.40
CA THR A 111 1.20 0.42 16.17
C THR A 111 -0.20 1.04 16.21
N GLY A 112 -1.04 0.78 15.21
CA GLY A 112 -2.34 1.41 15.00
C GLY A 112 -2.22 2.82 14.42
N MET A 113 -1.14 3.13 13.71
CA MET A 113 -0.83 4.47 13.21
C MET A 113 -0.53 4.47 11.72
N THR A 114 -0.75 5.62 11.09
CA THR A 114 -0.12 5.92 9.80
C THR A 114 1.33 6.36 9.97
N ASP A 115 2.11 6.29 8.90
CA ASP A 115 3.45 6.88 8.79
C ASP A 115 3.51 8.34 9.27
N GLN A 116 2.55 9.16 8.84
CA GLN A 116 2.45 10.56 9.28
C GLN A 116 2.21 10.67 10.80
N GLN A 117 1.28 9.89 11.34
CA GLN A 117 0.97 9.91 12.77
C GLN A 117 2.16 9.43 13.60
N GLN A 118 2.90 8.45 13.10
CA GLN A 118 4.11 7.95 13.74
C GLN A 118 5.20 9.04 13.76
N TYR A 119 5.44 9.72 12.64
CA TYR A 119 6.40 10.83 12.56
C TYR A 119 6.05 11.98 13.50
N GLU A 120 4.76 12.37 13.56
CA GLU A 120 4.27 13.39 14.49
C GLU A 120 4.49 12.97 15.95
N ALA A 121 4.17 11.72 16.30
CA ALA A 121 4.35 11.20 17.65
C ALA A 121 5.83 11.14 18.07
N GLU A 122 6.73 10.73 17.17
CA GLU A 122 8.17 10.69 17.41
C GLU A 122 8.76 12.10 17.58
N THR A 123 8.31 13.05 16.76
CA THR A 123 8.72 14.45 16.85
C THR A 123 8.28 15.07 18.17
N ASP A 124 7.02 14.86 18.57
CA ASP A 124 6.49 15.34 19.84
C ASP A 124 7.22 14.69 21.03
N ALA A 125 7.51 13.39 20.96
CA ALA A 125 8.28 12.69 21.98
C ALA A 125 9.70 13.25 22.12
N ALA A 126 10.38 13.54 21.00
CA ALA A 126 11.71 14.14 20.99
C ALA A 126 11.70 15.57 21.59
N LEU A 127 10.68 16.37 21.30
CA LEU A 127 10.51 17.71 21.89
C LEU A 127 10.20 17.64 23.39
N ALA A 128 9.43 16.64 23.83
CA ALA A 128 9.05 16.44 25.23
C ALA A 128 10.20 15.86 26.10
N ALA A 129 11.17 15.17 25.51
CA ALA A 129 12.31 14.58 26.24
C ALA A 129 13.16 15.63 27.01
N GLY A 130 12.99 16.93 26.72
CA GLY A 130 13.60 18.05 27.46
C GLY A 130 12.68 18.80 28.44
N GLN A 131 11.37 18.51 28.50
CA GLN A 131 10.40 19.26 29.31
C GLN A 131 9.33 18.34 29.96
N ARG A 132 9.13 18.45 31.28
CA ARG A 132 8.06 17.77 32.05
C ARG A 132 6.68 18.45 31.85
N PRO A 133 5.55 17.72 32.02
CA PRO A 133 5.00 16.68 31.16
C PRO A 133 3.77 17.18 30.37
N THR A 134 3.73 16.98 29.05
CA THR A 134 2.55 17.26 28.20
C THR A 134 1.48 16.17 28.35
N THR A 135 0.84 16.15 29.52
CA THR A 135 -0.07 15.09 29.98
C THR A 135 -1.40 14.98 29.23
N ALA A 136 -1.75 15.90 28.32
CA ALA A 136 -3.00 15.82 27.56
C ALA A 136 -2.79 15.36 26.11
N ALA A 137 -1.78 15.91 25.42
CA ALA A 137 -1.45 15.55 24.03
C ALA A 137 -0.91 14.11 23.94
N VAL A 138 0.05 13.76 24.81
CA VAL A 138 0.60 12.40 24.90
C VAL A 138 -0.51 11.39 25.21
N ARG A 139 -1.38 11.69 26.19
CA ARG A 139 -2.52 10.81 26.52
C ARG A 139 -3.54 10.69 25.39
N LYS A 140 -3.73 11.72 24.57
CA LYS A 140 -4.62 11.66 23.41
C LYS A 140 -4.02 10.76 22.33
N ILE A 141 -2.73 10.92 22.03
CA ILE A 141 -1.98 10.09 21.08
C ILE A 141 -1.97 8.63 21.55
N GLU A 142 -1.61 8.35 22.81
CA GLU A 142 -1.66 7.00 23.38
C GLU A 142 -3.06 6.38 23.29
N ARG A 143 -4.11 7.17 23.57
CA ARG A 143 -5.50 6.68 23.51
C ARG A 143 -5.97 6.41 22.08
N GLU A 144 -5.53 7.19 21.11
CA GLU A 144 -5.81 6.97 19.69
C GLU A 144 -5.02 5.78 19.14
N GLN A 145 -3.74 5.64 19.51
CA GLN A 145 -2.92 4.46 19.21
C GLN A 145 -3.57 3.18 19.71
N ILE A 146 -4.01 3.13 20.98
CA ILE A 146 -4.64 1.95 21.57
C ILE A 146 -5.94 1.58 20.83
N ARG A 147 -6.67 2.56 20.28
CA ARG A 147 -7.96 2.31 19.63
C ARG A 147 -7.82 1.51 18.34
N TYR A 148 -6.80 1.80 17.53
CA TYR A 148 -6.64 1.22 16.19
C TYR A 148 -5.56 0.15 16.12
N ARG A 149 -4.88 -0.12 17.23
CA ARG A 149 -3.87 -1.16 17.32
C ARG A 149 -4.49 -2.56 17.23
N MET A 150 -3.92 -3.40 16.38
CA MET A 150 -4.36 -4.77 16.13
C MET A 150 -3.17 -5.75 16.23
N LEU A 151 -2.59 -5.88 17.43
CA LEU A 151 -1.36 -6.66 17.68
C LEU A 151 -1.41 -8.11 17.18
N GLU A 152 -2.58 -8.75 17.27
CA GLU A 152 -2.78 -10.15 16.89
C GLU A 152 -3.29 -10.29 15.45
N HIS A 153 -3.31 -9.21 14.67
CA HIS A 153 -3.83 -9.22 13.31
C HIS A 153 -2.78 -8.83 12.26
N SER A 154 -3.04 -9.21 11.03
CA SER A 154 -2.36 -8.76 9.83
C SER A 154 -3.38 -8.26 8.80
N PRO A 155 -2.98 -7.36 7.88
CA PRO A 155 -3.85 -6.94 6.80
C PRO A 155 -4.18 -8.14 5.90
N GLY A 156 -5.48 -8.34 5.68
CA GLY A 156 -6.04 -9.40 4.86
C GLY A 156 -6.44 -8.93 3.47
N VAL A 157 -7.57 -9.46 3.02
CA VAL A 157 -8.20 -9.01 1.77
C VAL A 157 -8.61 -7.55 1.92
N HIS A 158 -8.26 -6.73 0.94
CA HIS A 158 -8.65 -5.32 0.92
C HIS A 158 -9.25 -4.92 -0.43
N CYS A 159 -10.04 -3.85 -0.43
CA CYS A 159 -10.61 -3.28 -1.63
C CYS A 159 -10.90 -1.80 -1.47
N TRP A 160 -10.80 -1.08 -2.59
CA TRP A 160 -11.26 0.30 -2.68
C TRP A 160 -12.77 0.33 -2.85
N ASP A 161 -13.40 1.33 -2.25
CA ASP A 161 -14.81 1.61 -2.46
C ASP A 161 -15.09 1.86 -3.96
N SER A 162 -16.31 1.53 -4.43
CA SER A 162 -16.67 1.70 -5.84
C SER A 162 -17.09 3.11 -6.19
N GLU A 163 -17.60 3.86 -5.23
CA GLU A 163 -18.18 5.18 -5.43
C GLU A 163 -17.25 6.29 -4.96
N ASP A 164 -16.38 6.04 -3.99
CA ASP A 164 -15.44 7.04 -3.46
C ASP A 164 -14.00 6.49 -3.47
N SER A 165 -13.16 7.06 -4.34
CA SER A 165 -11.77 6.65 -4.56
C SER A 165 -10.84 6.87 -3.37
N ARG A 166 -11.33 7.52 -2.31
CA ARG A 166 -10.58 7.83 -1.09
C ARG A 166 -10.73 6.76 -0.01
N PHE A 167 -11.76 5.91 -0.09
CA PHE A 167 -12.01 4.90 0.92
C PHE A 167 -11.41 3.54 0.53
N LEU A 168 -10.58 3.02 1.43
CA LEU A 168 -9.96 1.71 1.36
C LEU A 168 -10.44 0.89 2.57
N ILE A 169 -10.94 -0.31 2.32
CA ILE A 169 -11.39 -1.24 3.34
C ILE A 169 -10.40 -2.41 3.36
N CYS A 170 -10.01 -2.84 4.54
CA CYS A 170 -9.11 -3.98 4.73
C CYS A 170 -9.64 -4.88 5.83
N GLU A 171 -9.66 -6.18 5.56
CA GLU A 171 -9.90 -7.22 6.56
C GLU A 171 -8.74 -7.26 7.56
N ALA A 172 -9.06 -7.44 8.84
CA ALA A 172 -8.07 -7.73 9.87
C ALA A 172 -8.07 -9.24 10.13
N ASN A 173 -7.02 -9.92 9.67
CA ASN A 173 -6.88 -11.37 9.82
C ASN A 173 -6.16 -11.70 11.12
N HIS A 174 -6.77 -12.53 11.97
CA HIS A 174 -6.12 -13.02 13.17
C HIS A 174 -4.92 -13.92 12.81
N ARG A 175 -3.74 -13.67 13.39
CA ARG A 175 -2.49 -14.39 13.06
C ARG A 175 -2.48 -15.85 13.51
N ASN A 176 -3.30 -16.21 14.51
CA ASN A 176 -3.44 -17.56 15.05
C ASN A 176 -4.92 -17.97 15.13
N PRO A 177 -5.49 -18.63 14.12
CA PRO A 177 -6.86 -19.15 14.16
C PRO A 177 -7.01 -20.49 14.91
#